data_AF-A0A3B9HRV3-F1
#
_entry.id   AF-A0A3B9HRV3-F1
#
_cell.length_a   1.000
_cell.length_b   1.000
_cell.length_c   1.000
_cell.angle_alpha   90.00
_cell.angle_beta   90.00
_cell.angle_gamma   90.00
#
_symmetry.space_group_name_H-M   'P 1'
#
loop_
_entity.id
_entity.type
_entity.pdbx_description
1 polymer ?
#
loop_
_entity_poly.entity_id
_entity_poly.type
_entity_poly.pdbx_seq_one_letter_code
_entity_poly.pdbx_strand_id
1 'polypeptide(L)'
;FNAAASPFSGGEVAIGTSGSAAPSGSAGGKGPSGSAIQESASAQATSASADGITGMDYYRVKAGDSLSKICEKYYGNSGMWQHIIKYQATSIAATPNLIFPGQLIVLPRGLTAAADSNVNKPSVTTPSSSSAAGNAEIAPPGDESWQERFQQDYVISDRALTNSGTMSVADIQKFLASKNSVLAQPYRGSSPAQMIYDAAKKYGINPQVILTRLQCEQGLISKSTATQHKLDWALGVGCYDSGNWNQKFKGFEKQVEYAAQTYRRHYNDAKARLDRGEQVVMTIDGKQVRVKNAATYSFYKYCPHFQGNKLFYDVWRGYRSKF
;
A
#
# COMPACT_ATOMS: atom_id res chain seq x y z
N PHE A 1 -10.09 5.98 -30.37
CA PHE A 1 -11.54 6.02 -30.06
C PHE A 1 -11.82 7.19 -29.14
N ASN A 2 -12.75 8.04 -29.56
CA ASN A 2 -12.96 9.43 -29.15
C ASN A 2 -13.16 9.63 -27.63
N ALA A 3 -12.50 10.65 -27.10
CA ALA A 3 -12.67 11.13 -25.73
C ALA A 3 -13.95 11.97 -25.66
N ALA A 4 -14.98 11.46 -24.97
CA ALA A 4 -16.14 12.24 -24.56
C ALA A 4 -15.76 13.12 -23.36
N ALA A 5 -16.14 14.39 -23.42
CA ALA A 5 -15.88 15.41 -22.41
C ALA A 5 -16.66 15.14 -21.11
N SER A 6 -16.03 15.47 -19.98
CA SER A 6 -16.61 15.37 -18.63
C SER A 6 -17.53 16.58 -18.36
N PRO A 7 -18.78 16.40 -17.90
CA PRO A 7 -19.80 17.46 -17.84
C PRO A 7 -19.72 18.37 -16.59
N PHE A 8 -18.55 18.54 -15.99
CA PHE A 8 -18.39 19.39 -14.80
C PHE A 8 -17.65 20.68 -15.17
N SER A 9 -18.38 21.63 -15.75
CA SER A 9 -17.89 23.00 -15.94
C SER A 9 -18.76 23.97 -15.14
N GLY A 10 -18.14 24.67 -14.19
CA GLY A 10 -18.74 25.84 -13.53
C GLY A 10 -17.77 26.49 -12.55
N GLY A 11 -17.40 27.75 -12.85
CA GLY A 11 -16.90 28.73 -11.87
C GLY A 11 -15.40 29.02 -11.86
N GLU A 12 -15.01 30.14 -12.50
CA GLU A 12 -13.70 30.79 -12.44
C GLU A 12 -13.32 31.30 -11.03
N VAL A 13 -12.02 31.34 -10.70
CA VAL A 13 -11.34 32.49 -10.06
C VAL A 13 -9.86 32.51 -10.50
N ALA A 14 -9.34 33.70 -10.79
CA ALA A 14 -8.08 33.98 -11.47
C ALA A 14 -6.90 34.41 -10.55
N ILE A 15 -5.76 34.61 -11.22
CA ILE A 15 -4.64 35.55 -10.98
C ILE A 15 -3.35 34.99 -10.34
N GLY A 16 -2.21 35.18 -11.03
CA GLY A 16 -0.93 35.47 -10.38
C GLY A 16 0.37 34.89 -10.96
N THR A 17 0.71 35.27 -12.20
CA THR A 17 2.03 35.83 -12.59
C THR A 17 3.34 35.32 -11.93
N SER A 18 4.25 34.78 -12.73
CA SER A 18 5.55 35.41 -13.09
C SER A 18 6.48 34.35 -13.69
N GLY A 19 6.96 34.63 -14.89
CA GLY A 19 7.84 33.77 -15.65
C GLY A 19 9.26 34.32 -15.73
N SER A 20 10.16 33.37 -15.97
CA SER A 20 11.32 33.43 -16.85
C SER A 20 12.48 34.36 -16.49
N ALA A 21 13.67 33.77 -16.30
CA ALA A 21 14.77 33.88 -17.27
C ALA A 21 16.00 33.08 -16.81
N ALA A 22 16.43 32.13 -17.64
CA ALA A 22 17.84 31.74 -17.82
C ALA A 22 18.51 32.81 -18.77
N PRO A 23 19.81 32.79 -19.17
CA PRO A 23 20.69 31.61 -19.27
C PRO A 23 22.23 31.83 -19.13
N SER A 24 22.95 30.75 -19.41
CA SER A 24 24.25 30.68 -20.10
C SER A 24 25.56 30.74 -19.28
N GLY A 25 26.48 29.83 -19.63
CA GLY A 25 27.88 29.84 -19.20
C GLY A 25 28.53 28.48 -19.43
N SER A 26 29.57 28.44 -20.26
CA SER A 26 30.07 27.29 -21.01
C SER A 26 31.47 26.83 -20.53
N ALA A 27 31.71 25.52 -20.67
CA ALA A 27 32.93 24.82 -21.10
C ALA A 27 34.29 24.92 -20.38
N GLY A 28 34.93 23.74 -20.29
CA GLY A 28 36.37 23.48 -20.37
C GLY A 28 37.03 23.20 -19.02
N GLY A 29 37.85 22.16 -18.79
CA GLY A 29 38.44 21.13 -19.63
C GLY A 29 39.74 20.63 -18.95
N LYS A 30 40.09 19.36 -19.19
CA LYS A 30 41.40 18.67 -18.97
C LYS A 30 41.82 18.24 -17.54
N GLY A 31 42.04 16.93 -17.40
CA GLY A 31 42.97 16.31 -16.43
C GLY A 31 44.43 16.42 -16.92
N PRO A 32 45.38 15.48 -16.63
CA PRO A 32 45.26 14.21 -15.89
C PRO A 32 46.46 13.90 -14.96
N SER A 33 46.53 12.63 -14.52
CA SER A 33 47.73 11.81 -14.25
C SER A 33 48.22 11.62 -12.81
N GLY A 34 48.34 10.34 -12.45
CA GLY A 34 49.56 9.82 -11.84
C GLY A 34 49.39 8.91 -10.62
N SER A 35 49.26 7.60 -10.88
CA SER A 35 50.00 6.46 -10.29
C SER A 35 50.25 6.36 -8.76
N ALA A 36 50.35 5.20 -8.10
CA ALA A 36 50.05 3.79 -8.33
C ALA A 36 50.51 3.03 -7.04
N ILE A 37 49.88 1.88 -6.70
CA ILE A 37 50.37 0.70 -5.90
C ILE A 37 50.70 0.99 -4.40
N GLN A 38 50.42 0.18 -3.36
CA GLN A 38 50.48 -1.27 -3.23
C GLN A 38 49.85 -1.76 -1.91
N GLU A 39 48.95 -2.74 -2.04
CA GLU A 39 48.77 -3.98 -1.27
C GLU A 39 49.40 -4.12 0.14
N SER A 40 48.57 -4.48 1.14
CA SER A 40 48.82 -5.64 2.03
C SER A 40 47.63 -5.90 2.96
N ALA A 41 47.28 -7.18 3.06
CA ALA A 41 46.18 -7.72 3.83
C ALA A 41 46.43 -7.73 5.34
N SER A 42 45.35 -7.60 6.13
CA SER A 42 45.19 -8.37 7.36
C SER A 42 43.69 -8.50 7.68
N ALA A 43 43.30 -9.74 7.97
CA ALA A 43 41.96 -10.09 8.40
C ALA A 43 41.76 -9.71 9.87
N GLN A 44 40.66 -9.02 10.17
CA GLN A 44 40.08 -9.06 11.50
C GLN A 44 38.56 -8.93 11.40
N ALA A 45 37.89 -9.97 11.89
CA ALA A 45 36.45 -10.04 12.04
C ALA A 45 36.00 -9.09 13.16
N THR A 46 35.08 -8.19 12.84
CA THR A 46 34.15 -7.59 13.82
C THR A 46 32.85 -7.25 13.10
N SER A 47 31.92 -8.20 13.08
CA SER A 47 30.51 -7.93 12.81
C SER A 47 29.89 -7.33 14.07
N ALA A 48 29.99 -6.00 14.22
CA ALA A 48 29.16 -5.27 15.17
C ALA A 48 27.93 -4.77 14.40
N SER A 49 26.76 -5.35 14.68
CA SER A 49 25.48 -4.80 14.22
C SER A 49 25.28 -3.44 14.89
N ALA A 50 25.19 -2.37 14.08
CA ALA A 50 25.16 -0.98 14.53
C ALA A 50 24.00 -0.61 15.49
N ASP A 51 23.01 -1.50 15.67
CA ASP A 51 21.80 -1.24 16.45
C ASP A 51 21.76 -1.95 17.81
N GLY A 52 22.82 -2.66 18.24
CA GLY A 52 22.84 -3.36 19.54
C GLY A 52 21.76 -4.44 19.70
N ILE A 53 21.16 -4.91 18.59
CA ILE A 53 20.06 -5.85 18.60
C ILE A 53 20.54 -7.23 19.06
N THR A 54 19.98 -7.73 20.16
CA THR A 54 20.32 -9.02 20.77
C THR A 54 19.36 -10.15 20.38
N GLY A 55 18.32 -9.84 19.59
CA GLY A 55 17.36 -10.81 19.08
C GLY A 55 16.10 -10.15 18.52
N MET A 56 15.17 -10.94 17.99
CA MET A 56 13.86 -10.49 17.50
C MET A 56 12.76 -11.28 18.21
N ASP A 57 11.84 -10.58 18.85
CA ASP A 57 10.60 -11.17 19.37
C ASP A 57 9.44 -10.85 18.43
N TYR A 58 8.37 -11.65 18.52
CA TYR A 58 7.18 -11.48 17.71
C TYR A 58 5.96 -11.39 18.60
N TYR A 59 5.18 -10.31 18.45
CA TYR A 59 3.97 -10.09 19.22
C TYR A 59 2.73 -10.18 18.34
N ARG A 60 1.78 -11.01 18.75
CA ARG A 60 0.45 -11.06 18.12
C ARG A 60 -0.45 -10.05 18.82
N VAL A 61 -0.83 -9.01 18.07
CA VAL A 61 -1.69 -7.91 18.52
C VAL A 61 -3.01 -8.45 19.03
N LYS A 62 -3.48 -7.92 20.16
CA LYS A 62 -4.76 -8.25 20.79
C LYS A 62 -5.74 -7.07 20.65
N ALA A 63 -7.02 -7.32 20.88
CA ALA A 63 -8.02 -6.26 20.92
C ALA A 63 -7.67 -5.23 22.01
N GLY A 64 -7.68 -3.95 21.65
CA GLY A 64 -7.36 -2.84 22.57
C GLY A 64 -5.88 -2.43 22.63
N ASP A 65 -5.00 -3.15 21.93
CA ASP A 65 -3.59 -2.81 21.81
C ASP A 65 -3.38 -1.59 20.91
N SER A 66 -2.34 -0.82 21.24
CA SER A 66 -1.72 0.17 20.34
C SER A 66 -0.22 -0.13 20.27
N LEU A 67 0.46 0.32 19.21
CA LEU A 67 1.91 0.16 19.14
C LEU A 67 2.61 0.81 20.33
N SER A 68 2.11 1.96 20.80
CA SER A 68 2.60 2.61 22.01
C SER A 68 2.42 1.75 23.28
N LYS A 69 1.26 1.11 23.49
CA LYS A 69 1.04 0.22 24.65
C LYS A 69 1.90 -1.02 24.60
N ILE A 70 2.08 -1.59 23.40
CA ILE A 70 2.98 -2.73 23.19
C ILE A 70 4.42 -2.27 23.50
N CYS A 71 4.84 -1.12 22.97
CA CYS A 71 6.19 -0.61 23.19
C CYS A 71 6.45 -0.24 24.66
N GLU A 72 5.48 0.36 25.34
CA GLU A 72 5.54 0.60 26.78
C GLU A 72 5.74 -0.71 27.55
N LYS A 73 4.98 -1.75 27.18
CA LYS A 73 5.07 -3.06 27.83
C LYS A 73 6.42 -3.77 27.59
N TYR A 74 6.96 -3.71 26.38
CA TYR A 74 8.13 -4.49 25.98
C TYR A 74 9.47 -3.73 26.11
N TYR A 75 9.44 -2.40 26.08
CA TYR A 75 10.61 -1.53 26.13
C TYR A 75 10.59 -0.55 27.31
N GLY A 76 9.50 -0.47 28.07
CA GLY A 76 9.32 0.58 29.09
C GLY A 76 9.22 1.98 28.50
N ASN A 77 9.02 2.08 27.17
CA ASN A 77 8.99 3.35 26.45
C ASN A 77 7.98 3.29 25.31
N SER A 78 6.83 3.93 25.51
CA SER A 78 5.77 4.03 24.53
C SER A 78 6.23 4.63 23.20
N GLY A 79 7.20 5.56 23.18
CA GLY A 79 7.78 6.17 21.97
C GLY A 79 8.64 5.22 21.13
N MET A 80 8.97 4.03 21.63
CA MET A 80 9.74 3.03 20.88
C MET A 80 9.02 2.55 19.62
N TRP A 81 7.71 2.82 19.48
CA TRP A 81 6.95 2.50 18.27
C TRP A 81 7.60 3.09 17.02
N GLN A 82 8.17 4.29 17.10
CA GLN A 82 8.83 4.97 15.97
C GLN A 82 10.06 4.22 15.48
N HIS A 83 10.75 3.55 16.39
CA HIS A 83 11.96 2.81 16.11
C HIS A 83 11.63 1.42 15.58
N ILE A 84 10.65 0.72 16.19
CA ILE A 84 10.27 -0.61 15.71
C ILE A 84 9.59 -0.56 14.35
N ILE A 85 9.04 0.58 13.91
CA ILE A 85 8.50 0.77 12.55
C ILE A 85 9.55 0.52 11.48
N LYS A 86 10.83 0.79 11.74
CA LYS A 86 11.92 0.49 10.79
C LYS A 86 12.07 -1.01 10.53
N TYR A 87 11.69 -1.82 11.51
CA TYR A 87 11.68 -3.29 11.46
C TYR A 87 10.32 -3.86 11.09
N GLN A 88 9.27 -3.04 11.16
CA GLN A 88 8.01 -3.36 10.53
C GLN A 88 8.15 -3.09 9.03
N ALA A 89 7.57 -3.96 8.22
CA ALA A 89 7.64 -3.76 6.78
C ALA A 89 7.03 -2.39 6.38
N THR A 90 7.54 -1.82 5.29
CA THR A 90 7.48 -0.40 4.87
C THR A 90 6.08 0.26 4.80
N SER A 91 5.01 -0.49 5.04
CA SER A 91 3.62 -0.04 4.94
C SER A 91 2.96 0.35 6.27
N ILE A 92 3.61 0.12 7.43
CA ILE A 92 3.17 0.72 8.71
C ILE A 92 3.53 2.22 8.78
N ALA A 93 4.47 2.68 7.96
CA ALA A 93 4.90 4.09 7.92
C ALA A 93 3.80 5.07 7.46
N ALA A 94 2.78 4.62 6.69
CA ALA A 94 1.69 5.50 6.25
C ALA A 94 0.63 5.77 7.34
N THR A 95 0.42 4.80 8.24
CA THR A 95 -0.40 4.93 9.46
C THR A 95 0.25 4.23 10.65
N PRO A 96 1.23 4.90 11.29
CA PRO A 96 2.01 4.35 12.40
C PRO A 96 1.23 3.86 13.62
N ASN A 97 -0.06 4.22 13.74
CA ASN A 97 -0.91 3.88 14.87
C ASN A 97 -1.94 2.78 14.54
N LEU A 98 -1.94 2.22 13.33
CA LEU A 98 -2.93 1.23 12.92
C LEU A 98 -2.36 -0.18 12.99
N ILE A 99 -2.73 -0.88 14.06
CA ILE A 99 -2.52 -2.32 14.21
C ILE A 99 -3.86 -3.01 14.44
N PHE A 100 -3.98 -4.25 13.96
CA PHE A 100 -5.21 -5.03 14.06
C PHE A 100 -5.02 -6.27 14.92
N PRO A 101 -6.03 -6.71 15.70
CA PRO A 101 -5.96 -7.98 16.42
C PRO A 101 -5.58 -9.15 15.49
N GLY A 102 -4.59 -9.94 15.90
CA GLY A 102 -4.01 -11.03 15.13
C GLY A 102 -2.86 -10.63 14.21
N GLN A 103 -2.58 -9.34 14.01
CA GLN A 103 -1.39 -8.86 13.30
C GLN A 103 -0.13 -9.25 14.09
N LEU A 104 0.89 -9.73 13.40
CA LEU A 104 2.19 -10.02 14.00
C LEU A 104 3.09 -8.78 13.86
N ILE A 105 3.62 -8.29 14.98
CA ILE A 105 4.54 -7.16 15.05
C ILE A 105 5.91 -7.69 15.47
N VAL A 106 6.97 -7.21 14.82
CA VAL A 106 8.36 -7.55 15.19
C VAL A 106 8.83 -6.63 16.32
N LEU A 107 9.42 -7.18 17.36
CA LEU A 107 9.94 -6.44 18.51
C LEU A 107 11.43 -6.78 18.68
N PRO A 108 12.37 -6.01 18.09
CA PRO A 108 13.79 -6.25 18.29
C PRO A 108 14.19 -6.07 19.76
N ARG A 109 14.99 -6.98 20.31
CA ARG A 109 15.54 -6.93 21.67
C ARG A 109 16.82 -6.11 21.72
N GLY A 110 17.04 -5.38 22.80
CA GLY A 110 18.24 -4.55 22.99
C GLY A 110 18.15 -3.14 22.39
N LEU A 111 17.01 -2.76 21.80
CA LEU A 111 16.81 -1.37 21.34
C LEU A 111 16.78 -0.40 22.52
N THR A 112 17.74 0.53 22.57
CA THR A 112 17.74 1.68 23.47
C THR A 112 17.49 2.96 22.68
N ALA A 113 16.84 3.96 23.29
CA ALA A 113 16.31 5.17 22.64
C ALA A 113 17.35 6.12 21.97
N ALA A 114 18.61 5.71 21.87
CA ALA A 114 19.72 6.48 21.31
C ALA A 114 20.27 5.77 20.07
N ALA A 115 19.62 5.93 18.92
CA ALA A 115 20.20 5.61 17.61
C ALA A 115 19.53 6.45 16.53
N ASP A 116 20.05 7.67 16.36
CA ASP A 116 19.70 8.56 15.27
C ASP A 116 20.25 8.07 13.92
N SER A 117 19.43 8.33 12.90
CA SER A 117 19.68 8.44 11.46
C SER A 117 21.11 8.23 10.93
N ASN A 118 21.37 7.06 10.31
CA ASN A 118 22.06 6.98 9.00
C ASN A 118 22.04 5.57 8.38
N VAL A 119 21.57 5.52 7.13
CA VAL A 119 22.00 4.70 5.97
C VAL A 119 22.11 3.15 6.06
N ASN A 120 21.62 2.56 4.97
CA ASN A 120 21.99 1.29 4.34
C ASN A 120 21.20 0.02 4.67
N LYS A 121 20.62 -0.51 3.59
CA LYS A 121 19.98 -1.81 3.42
C LYS A 121 21.05 -2.91 3.34
N PRO A 122 21.00 -3.94 4.20
CA PRO A 122 21.58 -5.23 3.88
C PRO A 122 20.47 -6.22 3.50
N SER A 123 20.68 -6.90 2.39
CA SER A 123 20.03 -8.17 2.04
C SER A 123 20.51 -9.32 2.95
N VAL A 124 19.80 -10.46 2.86
CA VAL A 124 20.19 -11.88 3.15
C VAL A 124 19.31 -12.53 4.24
N THR A 125 18.33 -13.36 3.84
CA THR A 125 18.26 -14.86 3.94
C THR A 125 18.14 -15.38 5.39
N THR A 126 17.09 -16.08 5.84
CA THR A 126 16.63 -17.49 5.62
C THR A 126 15.46 -17.74 6.65
N PRO A 127 14.74 -18.88 6.78
CA PRO A 127 14.74 -20.13 6.03
C PRO A 127 13.40 -20.50 5.37
N SER A 128 13.54 -21.36 4.36
CA SER A 128 12.47 -22.04 3.64
C SER A 128 11.70 -22.99 4.56
N SER A 129 10.42 -22.70 4.77
CA SER A 129 9.43 -23.75 5.04
C SER A 129 8.83 -24.16 3.70
N SER A 130 9.31 -25.30 3.21
CA SER A 130 8.81 -26.00 2.03
C SER A 130 7.35 -26.39 2.22
N SER A 131 6.41 -25.59 1.72
CA SER A 131 5.14 -26.15 1.25
C SER A 131 5.37 -26.60 -0.19
N ALA A 132 5.30 -27.90 -0.40
CA ALA A 132 5.39 -28.53 -1.70
C ALA A 132 4.59 -27.75 -2.77
N ALA A 133 5.15 -27.69 -3.97
CA ALA A 133 4.47 -27.27 -5.18
C ALA A 133 3.32 -28.25 -5.48
N GLY A 134 2.26 -28.19 -4.69
CA GLY A 134 0.97 -28.75 -5.05
C GLY A 134 0.36 -27.82 -6.07
N ASN A 135 -0.06 -28.39 -7.21
CA ASN A 135 -0.79 -27.70 -8.26
C ASN A 135 -1.84 -26.75 -7.64
N ALA A 136 -1.58 -25.44 -7.66
CA ALA A 136 -2.57 -24.46 -7.24
C ALA A 136 -3.68 -24.45 -8.31
N GLU A 137 -4.68 -25.29 -8.10
CA GLU A 137 -5.90 -25.31 -8.88
C GLU A 137 -6.63 -23.97 -8.72
N ILE A 138 -7.38 -23.58 -9.76
CA ILE A 138 -8.25 -22.41 -9.71
C ILE A 138 -9.18 -22.56 -8.51
N ALA A 139 -9.32 -21.51 -7.70
CA ALA A 139 -10.15 -21.56 -6.51
C ALA A 139 -11.60 -21.90 -6.89
N PRO A 140 -12.25 -22.88 -6.22
CA PRO A 140 -13.63 -23.23 -6.51
C PRO A 140 -14.57 -22.02 -6.35
N PRO A 141 -15.66 -21.94 -7.13
CA PRO A 141 -16.70 -20.94 -6.90
C PRO A 141 -17.20 -20.97 -5.45
N GLY A 142 -17.21 -19.80 -4.79
CA GLY A 142 -17.65 -19.67 -3.41
C GLY A 142 -16.57 -19.95 -2.35
N ASP A 143 -15.32 -20.24 -2.75
CA ASP A 143 -14.19 -20.29 -1.82
C ASP A 143 -13.96 -18.91 -1.17
N GLU A 144 -14.12 -18.85 0.14
CA GLU A 144 -13.90 -17.65 0.95
C GLU A 144 -12.79 -17.87 1.99
N SER A 145 -11.94 -18.89 1.81
CA SER A 145 -10.83 -19.23 2.72
C SER A 145 -9.79 -18.12 2.84
N TRP A 146 -9.74 -17.19 1.88
CA TRP A 146 -8.92 -15.98 1.95
C TRP A 146 -9.26 -15.11 3.17
N GLN A 147 -10.46 -15.22 3.74
CA GLN A 147 -10.88 -14.43 4.91
C GLN A 147 -10.17 -14.86 6.21
N GLU A 148 -9.77 -16.13 6.32
CA GLU A 148 -9.22 -16.71 7.56
C GLU A 148 -7.71 -16.48 7.71
N ARG A 149 -6.98 -16.48 6.59
CA ARG A 149 -5.54 -16.20 6.56
C ARG A 149 -5.17 -15.57 5.23
N PHE A 150 -4.14 -14.73 5.25
CA PHE A 150 -3.54 -14.23 4.03
C PHE A 150 -2.94 -15.39 3.23
N GLN A 151 -3.27 -15.47 1.94
CA GLN A 151 -2.73 -16.45 1.01
C GLN A 151 -2.08 -15.71 -0.16
N GLN A 152 -0.83 -16.04 -0.47
CA GLN A 152 -0.07 -15.34 -1.50
C GLN A 152 -0.64 -15.57 -2.90
N ASP A 153 -1.26 -16.70 -3.15
CA ASP A 153 -1.87 -17.10 -4.42
C ASP A 153 -3.39 -16.83 -4.49
N TYR A 154 -4.01 -16.42 -3.38
CA TYR A 154 -5.44 -16.16 -3.25
C TYR A 154 -5.74 -15.01 -2.27
N VAL A 155 -5.48 -13.78 -2.71
CA VAL A 155 -5.53 -12.56 -1.88
C VAL A 155 -6.95 -12.24 -1.44
N ILE A 156 -7.91 -12.19 -2.38
CA ILE A 156 -9.36 -12.15 -2.12
C ILE A 156 -10.10 -12.96 -3.18
N SER A 157 -11.34 -13.39 -2.90
CA SER A 157 -12.19 -14.06 -3.90
C SER A 157 -12.64 -13.10 -5.02
N ASP A 158 -12.99 -13.66 -6.18
CA ASP A 158 -13.52 -12.87 -7.31
C ASP A 158 -14.82 -12.15 -6.93
N ARG A 159 -15.67 -12.82 -6.12
CA ARG A 159 -16.89 -12.24 -5.57
C ARG A 159 -16.59 -11.07 -4.64
N ALA A 160 -15.61 -11.20 -3.76
CA ALA A 160 -15.22 -10.13 -2.85
C ALA A 160 -14.73 -8.88 -3.59
N LEU A 161 -14.01 -9.05 -4.71
CA LEU A 161 -13.60 -7.91 -5.56
C LEU A 161 -14.78 -7.27 -6.30
N THR A 162 -15.64 -8.10 -6.89
CA THR A 162 -16.58 -7.64 -7.93
C THR A 162 -18.00 -7.36 -7.45
N ASN A 163 -18.31 -7.65 -6.19
CA ASN A 163 -19.63 -7.35 -5.63
C ASN A 163 -19.76 -5.84 -5.31
N SER A 164 -20.18 -5.04 -6.27
CA SER A 164 -20.45 -3.60 -6.10
C SER A 164 -21.74 -3.28 -5.34
N GLY A 165 -22.49 -4.30 -4.91
CA GLY A 165 -23.75 -4.16 -4.18
C GLY A 165 -23.62 -4.10 -2.66
N THR A 166 -22.40 -4.16 -2.12
CA THR A 166 -22.17 -4.36 -0.68
C THR A 166 -22.42 -3.14 0.20
N MET A 167 -22.43 -1.93 -0.35
CA MET A 167 -22.67 -0.70 0.41
C MET A 167 -23.45 0.31 -0.43
N SER A 168 -24.44 0.96 0.19
CA SER A 168 -25.07 2.17 -0.33
C SER A 168 -24.22 3.42 -0.05
N VAL A 169 -24.57 4.57 -0.63
CA VAL A 169 -23.96 5.87 -0.30
C VAL A 169 -24.08 6.16 1.20
N ALA A 170 -25.24 5.86 1.79
CA ALA A 170 -25.50 6.05 3.21
C ALA A 170 -24.61 5.16 4.09
N ASP A 171 -24.40 3.90 3.70
CA ASP A 171 -23.52 2.97 4.43
C ASP A 171 -22.07 3.45 4.38
N ILE A 172 -21.60 3.91 3.21
CA ILE A 172 -20.25 4.46 3.05
C ILE A 172 -20.08 5.70 3.92
N GLN A 173 -21.03 6.64 3.86
CA GLN A 173 -21.00 7.87 4.67
C GLN A 173 -21.00 7.56 6.17
N LYS A 174 -21.86 6.62 6.61
CA LYS A 174 -21.93 6.17 8.00
C LYS A 174 -20.62 5.53 8.46
N PHE A 175 -20.00 4.69 7.62
CA PHE A 175 -18.71 4.09 7.91
C PHE A 175 -17.63 5.17 8.08
N LEU A 176 -17.51 6.10 7.12
CA LEU A 176 -16.54 7.20 7.19
C LEU A 176 -16.72 8.07 8.44
N ALA A 177 -17.98 8.42 8.76
CA ALA A 177 -18.31 9.18 9.97
C ALA A 177 -17.94 8.41 11.25
N SER A 178 -18.21 7.10 11.30
CA SER A 178 -17.87 6.25 12.47
C SER A 178 -16.37 6.17 12.75
N LYS A 179 -15.54 6.48 11.75
CA LYS A 179 -14.08 6.51 11.85
C LYS A 179 -13.51 7.90 12.10
N ASN A 180 -14.37 8.93 12.20
CA ASN A 180 -13.98 10.33 12.20
C ASN A 180 -13.03 10.65 11.02
N SER A 181 -13.34 10.09 9.84
CA SER A 181 -12.53 10.20 8.64
C SER A 181 -12.63 11.61 8.04
N VAL A 182 -11.53 12.12 7.51
CA VAL A 182 -11.50 13.32 6.65
C VAL A 182 -12.44 13.19 5.45
N LEU A 183 -12.66 11.96 4.96
CA LEU A 183 -13.54 11.68 3.83
C LEU A 183 -15.03 11.69 4.23
N ALA A 184 -15.35 11.81 5.52
CA ALA A 184 -16.73 12.07 5.94
C ALA A 184 -17.18 13.50 5.59
N GLN A 185 -16.25 14.40 5.31
CA GLN A 185 -16.50 15.80 4.95
C GLN A 185 -16.52 16.00 3.42
N PRO A 186 -17.22 17.04 2.93
CA PRO A 186 -17.23 17.35 1.50
C PRO A 186 -15.83 17.63 0.94
N TYR A 187 -15.54 17.05 -0.22
CA TYR A 187 -14.37 17.34 -1.03
C TYR A 187 -14.77 18.26 -2.18
N ARG A 188 -14.31 19.52 -2.16
CA ARG A 188 -14.65 20.54 -3.18
C ARG A 188 -16.17 20.67 -3.41
N GLY A 189 -16.96 20.60 -2.33
CA GLY A 189 -18.42 20.70 -2.38
C GLY A 189 -19.15 19.38 -2.64
N SER A 190 -18.45 18.29 -2.97
CA SER A 190 -19.05 17.00 -3.33
C SER A 190 -18.75 15.92 -2.27
N SER A 191 -19.66 14.97 -2.09
CA SER A 191 -19.51 13.89 -1.09
C SER A 191 -18.50 12.82 -1.55
N PRO A 192 -17.44 12.54 -0.77
CA PRO A 192 -16.55 11.40 -1.03
C PRO A 192 -17.28 10.05 -1.03
N ALA A 193 -18.31 9.89 -0.19
CA ALA A 193 -19.11 8.67 -0.15
C ALA A 193 -19.83 8.42 -1.49
N GLN A 194 -20.38 9.47 -2.09
CA GLN A 194 -20.98 9.41 -3.43
C GLN A 194 -19.94 9.04 -4.49
N MET A 195 -18.76 9.69 -4.48
CA MET A 195 -17.68 9.38 -5.43
C MET A 195 -17.23 7.92 -5.37
N ILE A 196 -17.10 7.36 -4.16
CA ILE A 196 -16.76 5.95 -3.95
C ILE A 196 -17.86 5.03 -4.49
N TYR A 197 -19.13 5.34 -4.17
CA TYR A 197 -20.26 4.58 -4.66
C TYR A 197 -20.35 4.59 -6.19
N ASP A 198 -20.21 5.76 -6.82
CA ASP A 198 -20.31 5.93 -8.27
C ASP A 198 -19.20 5.16 -9.00
N ALA A 199 -17.96 5.26 -8.52
CA ALA A 199 -16.84 4.50 -9.08
C ALA A 199 -17.03 2.99 -8.91
N ALA A 200 -17.47 2.56 -7.72
CA ALA A 200 -17.78 1.16 -7.43
C ALA A 200 -18.87 0.61 -8.35
N LYS A 201 -19.96 1.34 -8.54
CA LYS A 201 -21.04 0.95 -9.46
C LYS A 201 -20.58 0.94 -10.91
N LYS A 202 -19.93 2.02 -11.37
CA LYS A 202 -19.46 2.18 -12.76
C LYS A 202 -18.53 1.06 -13.20
N TYR A 203 -17.63 0.62 -12.33
CA TYR A 203 -16.64 -0.42 -12.67
C TYR A 203 -16.93 -1.78 -12.02
N GLY A 204 -18.07 -1.94 -11.36
CA GLY A 204 -18.44 -3.18 -10.68
C GLY A 204 -17.41 -3.60 -9.63
N ILE A 205 -16.83 -2.67 -8.88
CA ILE A 205 -15.86 -2.98 -7.81
C ILE A 205 -16.58 -2.84 -6.48
N ASN A 206 -16.29 -3.73 -5.53
CA ASN A 206 -16.80 -3.65 -4.18
C ASN A 206 -16.33 -2.35 -3.48
N PRO A 207 -17.24 -1.46 -3.02
CA PRO A 207 -16.88 -0.25 -2.27
C PRO A 207 -15.94 -0.49 -1.09
N GLN A 208 -16.08 -1.63 -0.41
CA GLN A 208 -15.23 -2.03 0.72
C GLN A 208 -13.76 -2.21 0.29
N VAL A 209 -13.50 -2.62 -0.95
CA VAL A 209 -12.13 -2.73 -1.50
C VAL A 209 -11.53 -1.35 -1.67
N ILE A 210 -12.31 -0.41 -2.19
CA ILE A 210 -11.87 0.98 -2.39
C ILE A 210 -11.56 1.63 -1.03
N LEU A 211 -12.47 1.50 -0.05
CA LEU A 211 -12.28 2.01 1.32
C LEU A 211 -11.05 1.42 2.00
N THR A 212 -10.88 0.10 1.90
CA THR A 212 -9.70 -0.59 2.45
C THR A 212 -8.42 -0.07 1.80
N ARG A 213 -8.43 0.12 0.47
CA ARG A 213 -7.26 0.63 -0.25
C ARG A 213 -6.94 2.08 0.11
N LEU A 214 -7.95 2.95 0.26
CA LEU A 214 -7.76 4.33 0.74
C LEU A 214 -7.07 4.38 2.12
N GLN A 215 -7.37 3.41 2.98
CA GLN A 215 -6.66 3.26 4.25
C GLN A 215 -5.21 2.80 4.05
N CYS A 216 -4.97 1.83 3.16
CA CYS A 216 -3.63 1.31 2.91
C CYS A 216 -2.69 2.36 2.33
N GLU A 217 -3.16 3.18 1.38
CA GLU A 217 -2.30 4.09 0.62
C GLU A 217 -2.04 5.41 1.35
N GLN A 218 -3.07 6.03 1.94
CA GLN A 218 -2.95 7.37 2.54
C GLN A 218 -3.48 7.47 3.98
N GLY A 219 -4.04 6.38 4.50
CA GLY A 219 -4.64 6.36 5.84
C GLY A 219 -5.92 7.18 5.97
N LEU A 220 -6.59 7.45 4.85
CA LEU A 220 -7.68 8.45 4.80
C LEU A 220 -8.92 8.01 5.57
N ILE A 221 -9.09 6.72 5.87
CA ILE A 221 -10.22 6.24 6.67
C ILE A 221 -10.06 6.58 8.15
N SER A 222 -8.84 6.55 8.69
CA SER A 222 -8.58 6.72 10.13
C SER A 222 -8.07 8.11 10.53
N LYS A 223 -7.78 8.99 9.56
CA LYS A 223 -7.33 10.37 9.81
C LYS A 223 -8.50 11.34 9.72
N SER A 224 -8.60 12.26 10.68
CA SER A 224 -9.58 13.35 10.66
C SER A 224 -9.18 14.52 9.76
N THR A 225 -7.91 14.61 9.36
CA THR A 225 -7.40 15.63 8.44
C THR A 225 -6.46 15.02 7.39
N ALA A 226 -6.38 15.65 6.22
CA ALA A 226 -5.44 15.32 5.17
C ALA A 226 -5.05 16.59 4.39
N THR A 227 -3.82 16.62 3.88
CA THR A 227 -3.41 17.68 2.96
C THR A 227 -4.08 17.49 1.61
N GLN A 228 -4.27 18.57 0.85
CA GLN A 228 -4.80 18.49 -0.51
C GLN A 228 -3.98 17.52 -1.37
N HIS A 229 -2.65 17.50 -1.23
CA HIS A 229 -1.78 16.56 -1.94
C HIS A 229 -2.14 15.09 -1.66
N LYS A 230 -2.46 14.72 -0.41
CA LYS A 230 -2.87 13.35 -0.08
C LYS A 230 -4.21 12.98 -0.71
N LEU A 231 -5.13 13.94 -0.84
CA LEU A 231 -6.41 13.73 -1.50
C LEU A 231 -6.25 13.66 -3.03
N ASP A 232 -5.36 14.49 -3.58
CA ASP A 232 -5.05 14.53 -5.01
C ASP A 232 -4.46 13.22 -5.54
N TRP A 233 -3.78 12.47 -4.67
CA TRP A 233 -3.08 11.21 -4.98
C TRP A 233 -3.48 10.10 -4.01
N ALA A 234 -4.76 10.10 -3.63
CA ALA A 234 -5.35 9.24 -2.60
C ALA A 234 -5.09 7.74 -2.78
N LEU A 235 -4.94 7.30 -4.02
CA LEU A 235 -4.80 5.89 -4.40
C LEU A 235 -3.58 5.62 -5.28
N GLY A 236 -2.71 6.62 -5.45
CA GLY A 236 -1.46 6.50 -6.21
C GLY A 236 -1.64 6.35 -7.73
N VAL A 237 -2.85 6.57 -8.25
CA VAL A 237 -3.10 6.42 -9.68
C VAL A 237 -2.35 7.51 -10.44
N GLY A 238 -1.48 7.11 -11.37
CA GLY A 238 -0.67 8.03 -12.17
C GLY A 238 0.59 8.55 -11.46
N CYS A 239 0.89 8.04 -10.25
CA CYS A 239 2.14 8.31 -9.56
C CYS A 239 3.22 7.35 -10.07
N TYR A 240 4.21 7.87 -10.79
CA TYR A 240 5.38 7.10 -11.22
C TYR A 240 6.58 7.42 -10.33
N ASP A 241 7.50 6.46 -10.18
CA ASP A 241 8.71 6.59 -9.36
C ASP A 241 9.64 7.74 -9.82
N SER A 242 9.54 8.14 -11.09
CA SER A 242 10.28 9.27 -11.65
C SER A 242 9.79 10.64 -11.18
N GLY A 243 8.66 10.70 -10.45
CA GLY A 243 8.06 11.96 -9.99
C GLY A 243 7.24 12.72 -11.05
N ASN A 244 7.27 12.28 -12.32
CA ASN A 244 6.48 12.87 -13.41
C ASN A 244 5.01 12.43 -13.36
N TRP A 245 4.31 12.78 -12.28
CA TRP A 245 2.96 12.29 -12.02
C TRP A 245 1.96 12.82 -13.06
N ASN A 246 1.14 11.90 -13.58
CA ASN A 246 0.19 12.22 -14.63
C ASN A 246 -0.98 13.02 -14.06
N GLN A 247 -0.96 14.34 -14.31
CA GLN A 247 -1.90 15.31 -13.77
C GLN A 247 -3.36 15.05 -14.14
N LYS A 248 -3.63 14.26 -15.19
CA LYS A 248 -4.99 13.82 -15.55
C LYS A 248 -5.70 13.08 -14.41
N PHE A 249 -4.94 12.43 -13.54
CA PHE A 249 -5.47 11.64 -12.42
C PHE A 249 -5.52 12.42 -11.11
N LYS A 250 -5.09 13.68 -11.10
CA LYS A 250 -5.08 14.52 -9.90
C LYS A 250 -6.50 14.75 -9.39
N GLY A 251 -6.69 14.57 -8.09
CA GLY A 251 -7.94 14.86 -7.37
C GLY A 251 -8.65 13.60 -6.88
N PHE A 252 -9.26 13.68 -5.71
CA PHE A 252 -9.83 12.52 -5.02
C PHE A 252 -10.84 11.72 -5.87
N GLU A 253 -11.76 12.42 -6.54
CA GLU A 253 -12.74 11.79 -7.45
C GLU A 253 -12.05 10.96 -8.54
N LYS A 254 -11.03 11.52 -9.20
CA LYS A 254 -10.27 10.85 -10.25
C LYS A 254 -9.48 9.67 -9.70
N GLN A 255 -8.86 9.82 -8.54
CA GLN A 255 -8.13 8.73 -7.87
C GLN A 255 -9.05 7.53 -7.61
N VAL A 256 -10.25 7.78 -7.09
CA VAL A 256 -11.23 6.73 -6.80
C VAL A 256 -11.79 6.09 -8.09
N GLU A 257 -12.17 6.90 -9.07
CA GLU A 257 -12.67 6.45 -10.37
C GLU A 257 -11.67 5.54 -11.08
N TYR A 258 -10.44 6.02 -11.24
CA TYR A 258 -9.42 5.31 -12.02
C TYR A 258 -8.78 4.14 -11.27
N ALA A 259 -8.79 4.14 -9.93
CA ALA A 259 -8.41 2.95 -9.17
C ALA A 259 -9.42 1.81 -9.39
N ALA A 260 -10.71 2.10 -9.30
CA ALA A 260 -11.77 1.12 -9.58
C ALA A 260 -11.69 0.62 -11.04
N GLN A 261 -11.46 1.51 -12.00
CA GLN A 261 -11.22 1.13 -13.40
C GLN A 261 -10.01 0.18 -13.53
N THR A 262 -8.92 0.50 -12.84
CA THR A 262 -7.67 -0.29 -12.90
C THR A 262 -7.90 -1.70 -12.36
N TYR A 263 -8.56 -1.84 -11.21
CA TYR A 263 -8.94 -3.15 -10.67
C TYR A 263 -9.81 -3.94 -11.66
N ARG A 264 -10.84 -3.31 -12.23
CA ARG A 264 -11.74 -3.98 -13.18
C ARG A 264 -11.01 -4.41 -14.45
N ARG A 265 -10.14 -3.57 -15.01
CA ARG A 265 -9.36 -3.89 -16.20
C ARG A 265 -8.46 -5.11 -15.97
N HIS A 266 -7.69 -5.12 -14.88
CA HIS A 266 -6.79 -6.24 -14.59
C HIS A 266 -7.56 -7.52 -14.23
N TYR A 267 -8.69 -7.39 -13.54
CA TYR A 267 -9.59 -8.51 -13.29
C TYR A 267 -10.09 -9.12 -14.61
N ASN A 268 -10.62 -8.31 -15.52
CA ASN A 268 -11.16 -8.80 -16.80
C ASN A 268 -10.08 -9.48 -17.66
N ASP A 269 -8.86 -8.93 -17.69
CA ASP A 269 -7.70 -9.51 -18.38
C ASP A 269 -7.39 -10.93 -17.86
N ALA A 270 -7.21 -11.08 -16.55
CA ALA A 270 -6.96 -12.39 -15.96
C ALA A 270 -8.16 -13.34 -16.07
N LYS A 271 -9.38 -12.84 -15.89
CA LYS A 271 -10.59 -13.66 -16.00
C LYS A 271 -10.71 -14.30 -17.38
N ALA A 272 -10.47 -13.53 -18.44
CA ALA A 272 -10.50 -14.05 -19.81
C ALA A 272 -9.45 -15.14 -20.04
N ARG A 273 -8.26 -15.02 -19.44
CA ARG A 273 -7.19 -16.02 -19.52
C ARG A 273 -7.54 -17.29 -18.75
N LEU A 274 -7.99 -17.15 -17.52
CA LEU A 274 -8.40 -18.27 -16.67
C LEU A 274 -9.59 -19.04 -17.25
N ASP A 275 -10.54 -18.35 -17.88
CA ASP A 275 -11.69 -18.98 -18.56
C ASP A 275 -11.27 -19.80 -19.79
N ARG A 276 -10.11 -19.53 -20.38
CA ARG A 276 -9.50 -20.37 -21.42
C ARG A 276 -8.69 -21.54 -20.86
N GLY A 277 -8.69 -21.74 -19.54
CA GLY A 277 -7.89 -22.75 -18.86
C GLY A 277 -6.40 -22.41 -18.76
N GLU A 278 -6.01 -21.17 -19.06
CA GLU A 278 -4.61 -20.75 -18.93
C GLU A 278 -4.17 -20.75 -17.47
N GLN A 279 -2.91 -21.11 -17.24
CA GLN A 279 -2.26 -20.87 -15.96
C GLN A 279 -1.66 -19.47 -15.96
N VAL A 280 -2.08 -18.63 -15.01
CA VAL A 280 -1.55 -17.27 -14.86
C VAL A 280 -0.50 -17.26 -13.75
N VAL A 281 0.76 -17.04 -14.12
CA VAL A 281 1.90 -16.93 -13.19
C VAL A 281 2.43 -15.51 -13.17
N MET A 282 2.70 -14.97 -11.98
CA MET A 282 3.26 -13.64 -11.76
C MET A 282 4.55 -13.74 -10.95
N THR A 283 5.50 -12.83 -11.19
CA THR A 283 6.68 -12.67 -10.33
C THR A 283 6.41 -11.58 -9.30
N ILE A 284 6.30 -11.95 -8.03
CA ILE A 284 6.03 -11.06 -6.89
C ILE A 284 7.16 -11.19 -5.87
N ASP A 285 7.82 -10.09 -5.54
CA ASP A 285 8.97 -10.07 -4.63
C ASP A 285 10.02 -11.16 -4.95
N GLY A 286 10.30 -11.36 -6.24
CA GLY A 286 11.24 -12.36 -6.75
C GLY A 286 10.74 -13.82 -6.75
N LYS A 287 9.50 -14.08 -6.34
CA LYS A 287 8.89 -15.42 -6.32
C LYS A 287 7.87 -15.58 -7.45
N GLN A 288 7.87 -16.74 -8.10
CA GLN A 288 6.80 -17.11 -9.02
C GLN A 288 5.56 -17.53 -8.24
N VAL A 289 4.43 -16.90 -8.52
CA VAL A 289 3.14 -17.15 -7.91
C VAL A 289 2.15 -17.48 -9.00
N ARG A 290 1.63 -18.71 -9.00
CA ARG A 290 0.46 -19.06 -9.80
C ARG A 290 -0.78 -18.55 -9.07
N VAL A 291 -1.48 -17.58 -9.65
CA VAL A 291 -2.67 -17.01 -9.03
C VAL A 291 -3.86 -17.96 -9.18
N LYS A 292 -4.67 -18.09 -8.13
CA LYS A 292 -5.83 -18.99 -8.11
C LYS A 292 -7.11 -18.36 -8.68
N ASN A 293 -7.13 -17.05 -8.89
CA ASN A 293 -8.25 -16.32 -9.46
C ASN A 293 -7.86 -14.98 -10.07
N ALA A 294 -8.83 -14.34 -10.75
CA ALA A 294 -8.62 -13.07 -11.43
C ALA A 294 -8.46 -11.89 -10.48
N ALA A 295 -9.11 -11.92 -9.30
CA ALA A 295 -8.95 -10.88 -8.30
C ALA A 295 -7.51 -10.85 -7.76
N THR A 296 -6.89 -11.99 -7.45
CA THR A 296 -5.50 -12.02 -6.97
C THR A 296 -4.53 -11.43 -8.00
N TYR A 297 -4.71 -11.76 -9.29
CA TYR A 297 -3.95 -11.10 -10.35
C TYR A 297 -4.14 -9.58 -10.34
N SER A 298 -5.39 -9.12 -10.23
CA SER A 298 -5.72 -7.70 -10.20
C SER A 298 -5.06 -6.96 -9.02
N PHE A 299 -5.07 -7.58 -7.84
CA PHE A 299 -4.41 -7.04 -6.64
C PHE A 299 -2.90 -6.90 -6.82
N TYR A 300 -2.22 -7.91 -7.40
CA TYR A 300 -0.79 -7.82 -7.65
C TYR A 300 -0.43 -6.88 -8.80
N LYS A 301 -1.29 -6.74 -9.82
CA LYS A 301 -1.10 -5.71 -10.85
C LYS A 301 -1.24 -4.29 -10.28
N TYR A 302 -2.09 -4.11 -9.28
CA TYR A 302 -2.25 -2.84 -8.58
C TYR A 302 -1.10 -2.58 -7.60
N CYS A 303 -0.71 -3.58 -6.82
CA CYS A 303 0.34 -3.50 -5.81
C CYS A 303 1.23 -4.76 -5.90
N PRO A 304 2.40 -4.68 -6.57
CA PRO A 304 3.20 -5.85 -6.92
C PRO A 304 4.06 -6.40 -5.76
N HIS A 305 3.52 -6.41 -4.54
CA HIS A 305 4.22 -6.82 -3.33
C HIS A 305 3.35 -7.68 -2.42
N PHE A 306 3.91 -8.74 -1.82
CA PHE A 306 3.20 -9.55 -0.83
C PHE A 306 2.78 -8.71 0.37
N GLN A 307 3.69 -7.86 0.86
CA GLN A 307 3.44 -7.09 2.07
C GLN A 307 2.32 -6.06 1.89
N GLY A 308 2.24 -5.41 0.73
CA GLY A 308 1.16 -4.47 0.44
C GLY A 308 -0.22 -5.15 0.44
N ASN A 309 -0.31 -6.35 -0.15
CA ASN A 309 -1.55 -7.14 -0.17
C ASN A 309 -1.86 -7.77 1.19
N LYS A 310 -0.83 -8.10 2.00
CA LYS A 310 -0.98 -8.51 3.40
C LYS A 310 -1.54 -7.38 4.26
N LEU A 311 -1.07 -6.14 4.07
CA LEU A 311 -1.65 -4.97 4.73
C LEU A 311 -3.12 -4.79 4.34
N PHE A 312 -3.46 -4.91 3.05
CA PHE A 312 -4.85 -4.85 2.61
C PHE A 312 -5.71 -5.87 3.35
N TYR A 313 -5.26 -7.13 3.41
CA TYR A 313 -5.96 -8.20 4.12
C TYR A 313 -6.18 -7.88 5.61
N ASP A 314 -5.14 -7.37 6.29
CA ASP A 314 -5.22 -7.03 7.71
C ASP A 314 -6.19 -5.85 7.94
N VAL A 315 -6.14 -4.81 7.10
CA VAL A 315 -7.08 -3.67 7.13
C VAL A 315 -8.51 -4.10 6.86
N TRP A 316 -8.72 -4.93 5.82
CA TRP A 316 -10.03 -5.45 5.48
C TRP A 316 -10.65 -6.18 6.67
N ARG A 317 -9.90 -7.08 7.31
CA ARG A 317 -10.39 -7.82 8.49
C ARG A 317 -10.70 -6.90 9.67
N GLY A 318 -9.94 -5.83 9.85
CA GLY A 318 -10.20 -4.81 10.84
C GLY A 318 -11.49 -4.03 10.59
N TYR A 319 -11.92 -3.90 9.34
CA TYR A 319 -13.10 -3.11 8.95
C TYR A 319 -14.33 -3.93 8.58
N ARG A 320 -14.19 -5.22 8.21
CA ARG A 320 -15.30 -6.02 7.66
C ARG A 320 -16.52 -6.16 8.55
N SER A 321 -16.35 -6.10 9.88
CA SER A 321 -17.47 -6.13 10.84
C SER A 321 -18.13 -4.76 11.06
N LYS A 322 -17.62 -3.72 10.40
CA LYS A 322 -18.05 -2.33 10.49
C LYS A 322 -18.52 -1.74 9.16
N PHE A 323 -18.27 -2.45 8.05
CA PHE A 323 -18.95 -2.17 6.78
C PHE A 323 -20.44 -2.50 6.93
#